data_AF-A0A514XDB0-F1
#
_entry.id   AF-A0A514XDB0-F1
#
_cell.length_a   1.000
_cell.length_b   1.000
_cell.length_c   1.000
_cell.angle_alpha   90.00
_cell.angle_beta   90.00
_cell.angle_gamma   90.00
#
_symmetry.space_group_name_H-M   'P 1'
#
loop_
_entity.id
_entity.type
_entity.pdbx_description
1 polymer ?
#
loop_
_entity_poly.entity_id
_entity_poly.type
_entity_poly.pdbx_seq_one_letter_code
_entity_poly.pdbx_strand_id
1 'polypeptide(L)'
;MNLVKHLSLVAVIYVTATALSVQAAAPSKQFIIPMRSTVAAPQVQAPKFKSYREWKTEMVSTAQMKVTYLKTQIDSKKMNRRAASGTDPNLARGRNNLEAVASQDISVEKMEKQLREEQYDLEVAKDLSVTDYFAGYLTKVPDKKAAFKEVAGKLSPEEVAELMNAYANSVFGAHASDLPVSATNTSKESVR
;
A
#
# COMPACT_ATOMS: atom_id res chain seq x y z
N MET A 1 -25.18 -22.30 -21.54
CA MET A 1 -25.46 -22.74 -20.15
C MET A 1 -24.34 -22.22 -19.28
N ASN A 2 -24.72 -21.38 -18.31
CA ASN A 2 -23.84 -20.63 -17.41
C ASN A 2 -23.25 -21.52 -16.31
N LEU A 3 -22.01 -21.26 -15.90
CA LEU A 3 -21.62 -21.36 -14.49
C LEU A 3 -20.40 -20.47 -14.17
N VAL A 4 -20.68 -19.19 -13.96
CA VAL A 4 -19.90 -18.32 -13.08
C VAL A 4 -20.16 -18.78 -11.66
N LYS A 5 -19.12 -19.05 -10.84
CA LYS A 5 -19.15 -19.07 -9.37
C LYS A 5 -17.75 -19.37 -8.81
N HIS A 6 -17.07 -18.34 -8.30
CA HIS A 6 -16.41 -18.33 -6.98
C HIS A 6 -15.67 -17.00 -6.79
N LEU A 7 -16.46 -15.93 -6.66
CA LEU A 7 -16.08 -14.73 -5.92
C LEU A 7 -16.44 -14.98 -4.45
N SER A 8 -15.45 -15.19 -3.60
CA SER A 8 -15.59 -15.14 -2.13
C SER A 8 -15.25 -13.69 -1.74
N LEU A 9 -16.21 -12.83 -1.41
CA LEU A 9 -17.02 -12.77 -0.19
C LEU A 9 -16.16 -12.58 1.07
N VAL A 10 -15.59 -11.38 1.22
CA VAL A 10 -15.39 -10.73 2.52
C VAL A 10 -15.64 -9.22 2.34
N ALA A 11 -16.90 -8.86 2.27
CA ALA A 11 -17.38 -7.56 2.75
C ALA A 11 -18.01 -7.80 4.13
N VAL A 12 -18.19 -6.73 4.90
CA VAL A 12 -18.78 -6.65 6.25
C VAL A 12 -17.74 -6.62 7.37
N ILE A 13 -17.19 -5.43 7.65
CA ILE A 13 -17.22 -4.86 9.00
C ILE A 13 -17.52 -3.36 8.84
N TYR A 14 -18.73 -2.98 9.28
CA TYR A 14 -19.21 -1.61 9.37
C TYR A 14 -19.69 -1.41 10.81
N VAL A 15 -19.45 -0.20 11.36
CA VAL A 15 -20.05 0.37 12.59
C VAL A 15 -19.44 -0.20 13.89
N THR A 16 -18.78 0.59 14.74
CA THR A 16 -19.44 1.53 15.66
C THR A 16 -18.58 2.76 15.99
N ALA A 17 -19.15 3.94 15.73
CA ALA A 17 -18.78 5.19 16.36
C ALA A 17 -19.71 5.41 17.55
N THR A 18 -19.17 5.55 18.77
CA THR A 18 -19.92 6.08 19.92
C THR A 18 -19.11 7.23 20.53
N ALA A 19 -19.56 8.44 20.23
CA ALA A 19 -19.18 9.64 20.95
C ALA A 19 -19.95 9.65 22.28
N LEU A 20 -19.23 9.73 23.40
CA LEU A 20 -19.79 9.88 24.73
C LEU A 20 -19.45 11.27 25.25
N SER A 21 -20.32 12.25 25.03
CA SER A 21 -20.26 13.55 25.69
C SER A 21 -21.21 13.53 26.89
N VAL A 22 -20.63 13.49 28.09
CA VAL A 22 -21.34 13.60 29.36
C VAL A 22 -21.78 15.05 29.55
N GLN A 23 -23.09 15.27 29.54
CA GLN A 23 -23.72 16.54 29.85
C GLN A 23 -24.24 16.49 31.29
N ALA A 24 -23.54 17.14 32.22
CA ALA A 24 -24.04 17.38 33.57
C ALA A 24 -24.82 18.70 33.57
N ALA A 25 -26.12 18.60 33.88
CA ALA A 25 -27.03 19.73 34.04
C ALA A 25 -26.96 20.27 35.49
N ALA A 26 -26.82 21.58 35.64
CA ALA A 26 -27.19 22.31 36.84
C ALA A 26 -28.03 23.54 36.44
N PRO A 27 -29.13 23.86 37.14
CA PRO A 27 -30.06 24.91 36.71
C PRO A 27 -29.79 26.25 37.42
N SER A 28 -29.80 27.37 36.69
CA SER A 28 -30.24 28.66 37.25
C SER A 28 -30.38 29.77 36.20
N LYS A 29 -31.62 30.29 36.12
CA LYS A 29 -32.05 31.69 35.91
C LYS A 29 -31.62 32.45 34.62
N GLN A 30 -32.60 32.53 33.72
CA GLN A 30 -33.03 33.69 32.91
C GLN A 30 -32.03 34.86 32.71
N PHE A 31 -31.58 35.02 31.47
CA PHE A 31 -31.45 36.33 30.83
C PHE A 31 -31.57 36.16 29.30
N ILE A 32 -32.58 36.79 28.69
CA ILE A 32 -32.80 36.76 27.23
C ILE A 32 -31.87 37.79 26.60
N ILE A 33 -30.89 37.34 25.82
CA ILE A 33 -30.12 38.17 24.88
C ILE A 33 -30.23 37.48 23.51
N PRO A 34 -30.69 38.17 22.45
CA PRO A 34 -30.68 37.61 21.11
C PRO A 34 -29.25 37.63 20.56
N MET A 35 -28.46 36.61 20.89
CA MET A 35 -27.19 36.34 20.20
C MET A 35 -27.49 35.56 18.92
N ARG A 36 -27.20 36.23 17.81
CA ARG A 36 -27.16 35.74 16.43
C ARG A 36 -26.37 34.44 16.36
N SER A 37 -27.09 33.33 16.33
CA SER A 37 -26.52 32.00 16.13
C SER A 37 -26.02 31.90 14.68
N THR A 38 -24.71 32.07 14.49
CA THR A 38 -24.07 31.59 13.26
C THR A 38 -23.97 30.08 13.40
N VAL A 39 -24.99 29.39 12.88
CA VAL A 39 -24.95 27.94 12.72
C VAL A 39 -23.81 27.68 11.73
N ALA A 40 -22.65 27.30 12.25
CA ALA A 40 -21.52 26.85 11.46
C ALA A 40 -22.02 25.69 10.60
N ALA A 41 -22.04 25.91 9.28
CA ALA A 41 -22.39 24.89 8.32
C ALA A 41 -21.51 23.65 8.57
N PRO A 42 -22.06 22.43 8.44
CA PRO A 42 -21.26 21.22 8.50
C PRO A 42 -20.20 21.34 7.41
N GLN A 43 -18.94 21.53 7.82
CA GLN A 43 -17.80 21.44 6.94
C GLN A 43 -17.81 20.02 6.38
N VAL A 44 -18.31 19.88 5.15
CA VAL A 44 -18.13 18.68 4.34
C VAL A 44 -16.62 18.51 4.25
N GLN A 45 -16.08 17.61 5.07
CA GLN A 45 -14.65 17.31 5.04
C GLN A 45 -14.35 16.87 3.61
N ALA A 46 -13.63 17.70 2.88
CA ALA A 46 -13.17 17.35 1.54
C ALA A 46 -12.46 15.99 1.62
N PRO A 47 -12.64 15.12 0.62
CA PRO A 47 -11.98 13.83 0.60
C PRO A 47 -10.47 14.04 0.76
N LYS A 48 -9.93 13.69 1.94
CA LYS A 48 -8.55 13.96 2.29
C LYS A 48 -7.65 13.00 1.51
N PHE A 49 -7.01 13.48 0.45
CA PHE A 49 -6.09 12.68 -0.34
C PHE A 49 -4.70 12.66 0.33
N LYS A 50 -4.13 11.46 0.49
CA LYS A 50 -2.76 11.29 0.99
C LYS A 50 -1.79 11.86 -0.04
N SER A 51 -0.78 12.60 0.39
CA SER A 51 0.36 13.00 -0.44
C SER A 51 1.17 11.78 -0.89
N TYR A 52 2.02 11.96 -1.91
CA TYR A 52 2.94 10.91 -2.37
C TYR A 52 3.79 10.35 -1.22
N ARG A 53 4.36 11.23 -0.39
CA ARG A 53 5.20 10.83 0.75
C ARG A 53 4.43 10.04 1.80
N GLU A 54 3.22 10.48 2.15
CA GLU A 54 2.36 9.77 3.11
C GLU A 54 2.00 8.38 2.59
N TRP A 55 1.61 8.28 1.31
CA TRP A 55 1.29 7.01 0.69
C TRP A 55 2.50 6.07 0.61
N LYS A 56 3.66 6.56 0.15
CA LYS A 56 4.89 5.76 0.07
C LYS A 56 5.32 5.27 1.46
N THR A 57 5.27 6.14 2.46
CA THR A 57 5.58 5.80 3.86
C THR A 57 4.66 4.69 4.37
N GLU A 58 3.36 4.76 4.07
CA GLU A 58 2.39 3.73 4.45
C GLU A 58 2.65 2.39 3.74
N MET A 59 2.98 2.41 2.44
CA MET A 59 3.31 1.19 1.70
C MET A 59 4.56 0.51 2.27
N VAL A 60 5.63 1.27 2.49
CA VAL A 60 6.87 0.77 3.10
C VAL A 60 6.61 0.25 4.50
N SER A 61 5.93 1.01 5.34
CA SER A 61 5.60 0.61 6.71
C SER A 61 4.77 -0.68 6.75
N THR A 62 3.77 -0.79 5.87
CA THR A 62 2.94 -1.99 5.76
C THR A 62 3.78 -3.22 5.37
N ALA A 63 4.63 -3.10 4.36
CA ALA A 63 5.52 -4.19 3.94
C ALA A 63 6.51 -4.58 5.05
N GLN A 64 7.10 -3.59 5.75
CA GLN A 64 7.99 -3.84 6.89
C GLN A 64 7.29 -4.59 8.03
N MET A 65 6.05 -4.21 8.36
CA MET A 65 5.26 -4.89 9.38
C MET A 65 5.02 -6.35 9.02
N LYS A 66 4.66 -6.64 7.77
CA LYS A 66 4.44 -8.02 7.31
C LYS A 66 5.71 -8.86 7.34
N VAL A 67 6.84 -8.32 6.87
CA VAL A 67 8.14 -9.00 6.94
C VAL A 67 8.51 -9.31 8.39
N THR A 68 8.33 -8.35 9.29
CA THR A 68 8.62 -8.52 10.72
C THR A 68 7.70 -9.58 11.33
N TYR A 69 6.40 -9.53 11.03
CA TYR A 69 5.42 -10.49 11.49
C TYR A 69 5.76 -11.93 11.06
N LEU A 70 6.08 -12.13 9.78
CA LEU A 70 6.44 -13.44 9.25
C LEU A 70 7.75 -13.97 9.84
N LYS A 71 8.76 -13.11 10.03
CA LYS A 71 10.01 -13.49 10.72
C LYS A 71 9.73 -13.99 12.13
N THR A 72 8.99 -13.21 12.92
CA THR A 72 8.65 -13.58 14.30
C THR A 72 7.84 -14.88 14.37
N GLN A 73 6.91 -15.10 13.44
CA GLN A 73 6.15 -16.35 13.30
C GLN A 73 7.06 -17.55 13.01
N ILE A 74 7.98 -17.42 12.06
CA ILE A 74 8.94 -18.47 11.69
C ILE A 74 9.84 -18.79 12.88
N ASP A 75 10.40 -17.78 13.53
CA ASP A 75 11.30 -17.96 14.67
C ASP A 75 10.59 -18.62 15.85
N SER A 76 9.35 -18.22 16.13
CA SER A 76 8.53 -18.84 17.18
C SER A 76 8.25 -20.31 16.88
N LYS A 77 7.89 -20.66 15.63
CA LYS A 77 7.67 -22.07 15.25
C LYS A 77 8.97 -22.89 15.31
N LYS A 78 10.09 -22.33 14.85
CA LYS A 78 11.41 -23.00 14.92
C LYS A 78 11.86 -23.20 16.37
N MET A 79 11.62 -22.24 17.25
CA MET A 79 11.94 -22.36 18.67
C MET A 79 11.08 -23.42 19.36
N ASN A 80 9.77 -23.46 19.07
CA ASN A 80 8.88 -24.51 19.58
C ASN A 80 9.31 -25.90 19.11
N ARG A 81 9.78 -26.05 17.87
CA ARG A 81 10.35 -27.30 17.37
C ARG A 81 11.59 -27.72 18.15
N ARG A 82 12.53 -26.80 18.41
CA ARG A 82 13.74 -27.09 19.19
C ARG A 82 13.42 -27.48 20.63
N ALA A 83 12.45 -26.82 21.25
CA ALA A 83 11.96 -27.16 22.58
C ALA A 83 11.30 -28.54 22.62
N ALA A 84 10.45 -28.87 21.64
CA ALA A 84 9.81 -30.19 21.53
C ALA A 84 10.81 -31.32 21.24
N SER A 85 11.89 -31.04 20.49
CA SER A 85 12.96 -32.01 20.22
C SER A 85 13.88 -32.26 21.41
N GLY A 86 13.82 -31.44 22.47
CA GLY A 86 14.58 -31.60 23.71
C GLY A 86 13.93 -32.55 24.72
N THR A 87 12.68 -32.96 24.49
CA THR A 87 11.96 -33.91 25.35
C THR A 87 12.30 -35.33 24.91
N ASP A 88 13.09 -36.04 25.73
CA ASP A 88 13.48 -37.46 25.65
C ASP A 88 13.37 -38.14 24.25
N PRO A 89 14.52 -38.44 23.60
CA PRO A 89 14.59 -39.13 22.31
C PRO A 89 13.80 -40.44 22.20
N ASN A 90 13.47 -41.09 23.32
CA ASN A 90 12.68 -42.33 23.34
C ASN A 90 11.16 -42.11 23.31
N LEU A 91 10.66 -40.91 23.66
CA LEU A 91 9.24 -40.55 23.58
C LEU A 91 8.86 -39.98 22.21
N ALA A 92 9.85 -39.52 21.42
CA ALA A 92 9.63 -38.90 20.12
C ALA A 92 9.21 -39.89 19.01
N ARG A 93 9.43 -41.20 19.18
CA ARG A 93 9.22 -42.24 18.15
C ARG A 93 7.82 -42.86 18.14
N GLY A 94 6.82 -42.23 18.76
CA GLY A 94 5.43 -42.60 18.53
C GLY A 94 5.08 -42.38 17.04
N ARG A 95 4.56 -43.40 16.37
CA ARG A 95 4.19 -43.40 14.93
C ARG A 95 3.34 -42.18 14.50
N ASN A 96 2.63 -41.57 15.45
CA ASN A 96 1.76 -40.41 15.25
C ASN A 96 2.49 -39.05 15.29
N ASN A 97 3.73 -38.99 15.80
CA ASN A 97 4.50 -37.74 15.88
C ASN A 97 5.24 -37.41 14.58
N LEU A 98 5.59 -38.41 13.76
CA LEU A 98 6.36 -38.20 12.53
C LEU A 98 5.58 -37.36 11.50
N GLU A 99 4.29 -37.62 11.33
CA GLU A 99 3.42 -36.87 10.42
C GLU A 99 3.12 -35.45 10.93
N ALA A 100 3.01 -35.27 12.25
CA ALA A 100 2.81 -33.95 12.86
C ALA A 100 4.04 -33.05 12.67
N VAL A 101 5.25 -33.61 12.79
CA VAL A 101 6.52 -32.88 12.53
C VAL A 101 6.67 -32.54 11.04
N ALA A 102 6.37 -33.49 10.15
CA ALA A 102 6.41 -33.24 8.70
C ALA A 102 5.42 -32.14 8.26
N SER A 103 4.21 -32.12 8.84
CA SER A 103 3.20 -31.09 8.59
C SER A 103 3.63 -29.70 9.07
N GLN A 104 4.36 -29.64 10.19
CA GLN A 104 4.93 -28.39 10.69
C GLN A 104 6.08 -27.88 9.79
N ASP A 105 6.92 -28.78 9.29
CA ASP A 105 8.03 -28.42 8.40
C ASP A 105 7.52 -27.83 7.07
N ILE A 106 6.49 -28.44 6.47
CA ILE A 106 5.81 -27.88 5.27
C ILE A 106 5.20 -26.49 5.58
N SER A 107 4.65 -26.30 6.78
CA SER A 107 4.11 -24.99 7.18
C SER A 107 5.20 -23.93 7.32
N VAL A 108 6.38 -24.28 7.85
CA VAL A 108 7.50 -23.34 7.98
C VAL A 108 8.06 -22.98 6.61
N GLU A 109 8.26 -23.96 5.74
CA GLU A 109 8.74 -23.74 4.36
C GLU A 109 7.80 -22.80 3.58
N LYS A 110 6.48 -22.98 3.73
CA LYS A 110 5.49 -22.07 3.13
C LYS A 110 5.63 -20.64 3.66
N MET A 111 5.81 -20.46 4.97
CA MET A 111 6.01 -19.13 5.55
C MET A 111 7.34 -18.50 5.13
N GLU A 112 8.39 -19.30 4.94
CA GLU A 112 9.69 -18.82 4.42
C GLU A 112 9.60 -18.38 2.95
N LYS A 113 8.79 -19.09 2.15
CA LYS A 113 8.46 -18.63 0.79
C LYS A 113 7.72 -17.30 0.82
N GLN A 114 6.68 -17.18 1.64
CA GLN A 114 5.92 -15.93 1.81
C GLN A 114 6.82 -14.79 2.32
N LEU A 115 7.78 -15.09 3.20
CA LEU A 115 8.74 -14.10 3.68
C LEU A 115 9.60 -13.54 2.56
N ARG A 116 10.04 -14.37 1.60
CA ARG A 116 10.79 -13.90 0.42
C ARG A 116 9.94 -13.02 -0.49
N GLU A 117 8.67 -13.39 -0.69
CA GLU A 117 7.72 -12.59 -1.45
C GLU A 117 7.50 -11.21 -0.80
N GLU A 118 7.26 -11.17 0.51
CA GLU A 118 7.05 -9.90 1.24
C GLU A 118 8.35 -9.07 1.37
N GLN A 119 9.53 -9.72 1.35
CA GLN A 119 10.81 -9.00 1.24
C GLN A 119 10.97 -8.35 -0.13
N TYR A 120 10.58 -9.03 -1.19
CA TYR A 120 10.56 -8.45 -2.54
C TYR A 120 9.58 -7.27 -2.60
N ASP A 121 8.38 -7.44 -2.07
CA ASP A 121 7.38 -6.36 -1.99
C ASP A 121 7.88 -5.16 -1.18
N LEU A 122 8.67 -5.40 -0.14
CA LEU A 122 9.32 -4.33 0.63
C LEU A 122 10.35 -3.56 -0.21
N GLU A 123 11.18 -4.23 -1.01
CA GLU A 123 12.12 -3.55 -1.91
C GLU A 123 11.36 -2.73 -2.97
N VAL A 124 10.33 -3.32 -3.59
CA VAL A 124 9.45 -2.60 -4.52
C VAL A 124 8.81 -1.39 -3.84
N ALA A 125 8.32 -1.53 -2.61
CA ALA A 125 7.71 -0.42 -1.86
C ALA A 125 8.68 0.74 -1.60
N LYS A 126 9.97 0.45 -1.37
CA LYS A 126 11.00 1.48 -1.21
C LYS A 126 11.30 2.20 -2.53
N ASP A 127 11.20 1.48 -3.63
CA ASP A 127 11.48 2.00 -4.98
C ASP A 127 10.28 2.65 -5.66
N LEU A 128 9.10 2.65 -5.02
CA LEU A 128 7.90 3.34 -5.54
C LEU A 128 8.21 4.79 -5.91
N SER A 129 7.83 5.16 -7.12
CA SER A 129 8.02 6.49 -7.67
C SER A 129 6.74 7.33 -7.58
N VAL A 130 6.86 8.63 -7.90
CA VAL A 130 5.70 9.50 -8.05
C VAL A 130 4.76 8.96 -9.13
N THR A 131 5.28 8.34 -10.20
CA THR A 131 4.44 7.78 -11.27
C THR A 131 3.56 6.62 -10.77
N ASP A 132 4.10 5.75 -9.92
CA ASP A 132 3.37 4.63 -9.31
C ASP A 132 2.26 5.11 -8.39
N TYR A 133 2.49 6.22 -7.69
CA TYR A 133 1.47 6.86 -6.87
C TYR A 133 0.30 7.38 -7.71
N PHE A 134 0.58 8.05 -8.84
CA PHE A 134 -0.47 8.50 -9.75
C PHE A 134 -1.23 7.33 -10.37
N ALA A 135 -0.52 6.29 -10.84
CA ALA A 135 -1.12 5.14 -11.50
C ALA A 135 -1.83 4.19 -10.54
N GLY A 136 -1.31 4.00 -9.32
CA GLY A 136 -1.75 2.98 -8.37
C GLY A 136 -2.67 3.47 -7.26
N TYR A 137 -2.55 4.73 -6.83
CA TYR A 137 -3.38 5.32 -5.77
C TYR A 137 -4.44 6.27 -6.34
N LEU A 138 -4.04 7.26 -7.15
CA LEU A 138 -4.97 8.29 -7.63
C LEU A 138 -5.98 7.79 -8.66
N THR A 139 -5.69 6.71 -9.39
CA THR A 139 -6.65 6.09 -10.31
C THR A 139 -7.82 5.41 -9.61
N LYS A 140 -7.61 4.94 -8.37
CA LYS A 140 -8.62 4.27 -7.54
C LYS A 140 -9.56 5.24 -6.83
N VAL A 141 -9.23 6.52 -6.85
CA VAL A 141 -10.05 7.58 -6.26
C VAL A 141 -11.23 7.91 -7.20
N PRO A 142 -12.47 8.01 -6.66
CA PRO A 142 -13.65 8.35 -7.47
C PRO A 142 -13.55 9.76 -8.08
N ASP A 143 -13.18 10.77 -7.30
CA ASP A 143 -13.08 12.16 -7.73
C ASP A 143 -11.67 12.55 -8.20
N LYS A 144 -11.24 11.96 -9.31
CA LYS A 144 -9.89 12.17 -9.88
C LYS A 144 -9.50 13.64 -10.05
N LYS A 145 -10.42 14.49 -10.56
CA LYS A 145 -10.14 15.91 -10.80
C LYS A 145 -9.88 16.69 -9.50
N ALA A 146 -10.64 16.40 -8.44
CA ALA A 146 -10.43 17.01 -7.14
C ALA A 146 -9.13 16.51 -6.51
N ALA A 147 -8.86 15.21 -6.65
CA ALA A 147 -7.64 14.58 -6.17
C ALA A 147 -6.38 15.16 -6.82
N PHE A 148 -6.35 15.28 -8.15
CA PHE A 148 -5.21 15.88 -8.85
C PHE A 148 -4.97 17.33 -8.44
N LYS A 149 -6.03 18.12 -8.23
CA LYS A 149 -5.90 19.51 -7.77
C LYS A 149 -5.31 19.60 -6.37
N GLU A 150 -5.77 18.76 -5.44
CA GLU A 150 -5.25 18.74 -4.08
C GLU A 150 -3.81 18.22 -4.02
N VAL A 151 -3.52 17.15 -4.78
CA VAL A 151 -2.19 16.55 -4.86
C VAL A 151 -1.19 17.51 -5.50
N ALA A 152 -1.58 18.24 -6.56
CA ALA A 152 -0.71 19.24 -7.18
C ALA A 152 -0.27 20.32 -6.19
N GLY A 153 -1.08 20.64 -5.17
CA GLY A 153 -0.69 21.56 -4.10
C GLY A 153 0.21 20.96 -3.02
N LYS A 154 0.33 19.62 -2.95
CA LYS A 154 1.13 18.90 -1.94
C LYS A 154 2.45 18.34 -2.51
N LEU A 155 2.61 18.34 -3.82
CA LEU A 155 3.84 17.90 -4.48
C LEU A 155 4.92 18.96 -4.38
N SER A 156 6.14 18.54 -4.06
CA SER A 156 7.29 19.43 -4.13
C SER A 156 7.70 19.70 -5.59
N PRO A 157 8.38 20.82 -5.89
CA PRO A 157 8.86 21.11 -7.24
C PRO A 157 9.73 20.00 -7.82
N GLU A 158 10.53 19.32 -6.99
CA GLU A 158 11.38 18.21 -7.38
C GLU A 158 10.55 16.98 -7.80
N GLU A 159 9.50 16.66 -7.05
CA GLU A 159 8.58 15.55 -7.35
C GLU A 159 7.80 15.81 -8.65
N VAL A 160 7.42 17.07 -8.90
CA VAL A 160 6.81 17.47 -10.17
C VAL A 160 7.81 17.36 -11.32
N ALA A 161 9.07 17.76 -11.13
CA ALA A 161 10.11 17.61 -12.14
C ALA A 161 10.35 16.14 -12.50
N GLU A 162 10.39 15.25 -11.51
CA GLU A 162 10.50 13.80 -11.73
C GLU A 162 9.30 13.26 -12.52
N LEU A 163 8.08 13.67 -12.15
CA LEU A 163 6.86 13.31 -12.88
C LEU A 163 6.89 13.79 -14.34
N MET A 164 7.31 15.05 -14.57
CA MET A 164 7.43 15.61 -15.92
C MET A 164 8.52 14.92 -16.74
N ASN A 165 9.66 14.59 -16.12
CA ASN A 165 10.73 13.84 -16.77
C ASN A 165 10.28 12.42 -17.12
N ALA A 166 9.61 11.71 -16.21
CA ALA A 166 9.06 10.39 -16.47
C ALA A 166 7.97 10.42 -17.57
N TYR A 167 7.11 11.44 -17.57
CA TYR A 167 6.14 11.65 -18.63
C TYR A 167 6.82 11.90 -19.98
N ALA A 168 7.84 12.76 -20.01
CA ALA A 168 8.60 13.04 -21.23
C ALA A 168 9.28 11.77 -21.77
N ASN A 169 9.88 10.96 -20.89
CA ASN A 169 10.50 9.69 -21.29
C ASN A 169 9.47 8.64 -21.74
N SER A 170 8.28 8.63 -21.15
CA SER A 170 7.20 7.71 -21.53
C SER A 170 6.55 8.08 -22.88
N VAL A 171 6.25 9.37 -23.08
CA VAL A 171 5.54 9.87 -24.28
C VAL A 171 6.49 10.10 -25.46
N PHE A 172 7.72 10.57 -25.21
CA PHE A 172 8.68 10.88 -26.27
C PHE A 172 9.81 9.85 -26.40
N GLY A 173 10.17 9.15 -25.32
CA GLY A 173 11.25 8.14 -25.34
C GLY A 173 10.84 6.81 -25.96
N ALA A 174 9.57 6.39 -25.81
CA ALA A 174 9.07 5.13 -26.39
C ALA A 174 9.07 5.11 -27.94
N HIS A 175 9.09 6.28 -28.58
CA HIS A 175 9.16 6.42 -30.04
C HIS A 175 10.56 6.75 -30.57
N ALA A 176 11.54 7.02 -29.70
CA ALA A 176 12.90 7.37 -30.11
C ALA A 176 13.70 6.19 -30.67
N SER A 177 13.27 4.94 -30.39
CA SER A 177 13.91 3.73 -30.91
C SER A 177 13.41 3.32 -32.31
N ASP A 178 12.39 3.99 -32.84
CA ASP A 178 11.69 3.63 -34.09
C ASP A 178 11.84 4.69 -35.19
N LEU A 179 12.74 5.66 -35.02
CA LEU A 179 13.14 6.53 -36.12
C LEU A 179 14.18 5.78 -36.97
N PRO A 180 13.90 5.44 -38.24
CA PRO A 180 14.94 4.94 -39.12
C PRO A 180 16.05 5.99 -39.16
N VAL A 181 17.29 5.54 -39.04
CA VAL A 181 18.48 6.37 -39.28
C VAL A 181 18.36 6.86 -40.73
N SER A 182 17.68 7.98 -40.92
CA SER A 182 17.62 8.69 -42.18
C SER A 182 18.98 9.35 -42.31
N ALA A 183 19.94 8.53 -42.74
CA ALA A 183 21.29 8.91 -43.06
C ALA A 183 21.23 9.89 -44.24
N THR A 184 21.23 11.17 -43.89
CA THR A 184 22.07 12.20 -44.49
C THR A 184 23.21 11.62 -45.35
N ASN A 185 23.03 11.64 -46.67
CA ASN A 185 24.11 11.61 -47.65
C ASN A 185 23.98 12.80 -48.58
N THR A 186 24.33 13.98 -48.06
CA THR A 186 24.72 15.13 -48.88
C THR A 186 26.24 15.13 -49.04
N SER A 187 26.76 14.22 -49.87
CA SER A 187 28.14 14.34 -50.37
C SER A 187 28.10 15.10 -51.68
N LYS A 188 28.39 16.39 -51.54
CA LYS A 188 28.70 17.34 -52.59
C LYS A 188 30.13 17.01 -53.08
N GLU A 189 30.26 16.19 -54.12
CA GLU A 189 31.54 15.99 -54.80
C GLU A 189 31.58 16.87 -56.05
N SER A 190 32.30 17.98 -55.93
CA SER A 190 32.71 18.88 -57.00
C SER A 190 34.13 18.49 -57.40
N VAL A 191 34.32 17.82 -58.54
CA VAL A 191 35.62 17.82 -59.23
C VAL A 191 35.38 17.86 -60.75
N ARG A 192 36.17 18.72 -61.38
CA ARG A 192 36.25 19.12 -62.79
C ARG A 192 36.16 18.01 -63.83
#